data_AF-A0A846E7X4-F1
#
_entry.id   AF-A0A846E7X4-F1
#
_cell.length_a   1.000
_cell.length_b   1.000
_cell.length_c   1.000
_cell.angle_alpha   90.00
_cell.angle_beta   90.00
_cell.angle_gamma   90.00
#
_symmetry.space_group_name_H-M   'P 1'
#
loop_
_entity.id
_entity.type
_entity.pdbx_description
1 polymer ?
#
loop_
_entity_poly.entity_id
_entity_poly.type
_entity_poly.pdbx_seq_one_letter_code
_entity_poly.pdbx_strand_id
1 'polypeptide(L)'
;MSGIRFLKKNSIILWIALSLTIAGVIIVPKIPEIPLTNLNAIPISPSPCQLDQQLKPPINIEQKTFNIPQKFAAKILRRVKPKNNQKVISLTFDDGPWPKTTIAILDILKLNNIKATFFWLGTSLNKNPEIAQEVVKAGHAIGNHTWSHPTQPINPVTAKQEIECTAQLIYNTTGVKTFLFRPAGGRLNNGLAAYAKTQKYAIFKWSINSSDYSLSNPKFIVDNVLKEVKPGAIVLLHDGMGDRTTTVQALPDMIKELKQQGYRFVTLPELLEIAN
;
A
#
# COMPACT_ATOMS: atom_id res chain seq x y z
N MET A 1 42.62 2.24 42.25
CA MET A 1 41.52 1.99 43.22
C MET A 1 40.89 3.33 43.57
N SER A 2 39.56 3.35 43.69
CA SER A 2 38.69 4.49 44.04
C SER A 2 38.62 5.59 42.95
N GLY A 3 37.52 5.89 42.28
CA GLY A 3 36.10 5.80 42.66
C GLY A 3 35.60 7.20 42.98
N ILE A 4 34.67 7.73 42.16
CA ILE A 4 33.47 8.51 42.52
C ILE A 4 32.89 9.16 41.25
N ARG A 5 31.62 8.82 40.98
CA ARG A 5 30.72 9.48 40.02
C ARG A 5 30.20 10.79 40.61
N PHE A 6 30.01 11.81 39.78
CA PHE A 6 28.90 12.75 39.96
C PHE A 6 28.29 13.17 38.61
N LEU A 7 26.97 13.23 38.60
CA LEU A 7 26.10 13.47 37.45
C LEU A 7 25.93 14.97 37.15
N LYS A 8 25.81 15.25 35.84
CA LYS A 8 25.07 16.33 35.15
C LYS A 8 25.31 17.80 35.54
N LYS A 9 25.76 18.58 34.54
CA LYS A 9 25.47 20.01 34.42
C LYS A 9 24.87 20.32 33.05
N ASN A 10 23.62 20.79 33.11
CA ASN A 10 22.91 21.77 32.27
C ASN A 10 23.52 22.21 30.93
N SER A 11 22.68 22.20 29.90
CA SER A 11 22.64 23.31 28.94
C SER A 11 21.21 23.80 28.80
N ILE A 12 21.04 24.99 29.35
CA ILE A 12 19.88 25.87 29.33
C ILE A 12 19.86 26.51 27.94
N ILE A 13 18.74 26.43 27.22
CA ILE A 13 18.45 27.38 26.14
C ILE A 13 17.27 28.22 26.61
N LEU A 14 17.62 29.46 26.93
CA LEU A 14 16.78 30.55 27.38
C LEU A 14 16.06 31.14 26.15
N TRP A 15 14.74 31.00 26.07
CA TRP A 15 13.94 31.87 25.20
C TRP A 15 13.44 33.05 26.04
N ILE A 16 13.98 34.22 25.73
CA ILE A 16 13.53 35.51 26.28
C ILE A 16 12.19 35.84 25.61
N ALA A 17 11.09 35.74 26.36
CA ALA A 17 9.82 36.33 25.99
C ALA A 17 9.62 37.60 26.81
N LEU A 18 9.83 38.74 26.15
CA LEU A 18 9.46 40.06 26.64
C LEU A 18 7.92 40.13 26.70
N SER A 19 7.34 40.20 27.91
CA SER A 19 5.93 40.56 28.07
C SER A 19 5.80 41.54 29.23
N LEU A 20 5.23 42.71 28.89
CA LEU A 20 4.88 43.77 29.82
C LEU A 20 3.96 43.20 30.91
N THR A 21 4.30 43.48 32.16
CA THR A 21 3.44 43.25 33.32
C THR A 21 2.23 44.18 33.26
N ILE A 22 1.05 43.61 33.02
CA ILE A 22 -0.19 44.11 33.60
C ILE A 22 -0.54 43.12 34.71
N ALA A 23 -0.75 43.63 35.93
CA ALA A 23 -1.10 42.83 37.08
C ALA A 23 -2.42 42.07 36.83
N GLY A 24 -2.32 40.76 36.60
CA GLY A 24 -3.43 39.84 36.51
C GLY A 24 -3.02 38.52 37.13
N VAL A 25 -3.76 38.06 38.14
CA VAL A 25 -3.56 36.78 38.81
C VAL A 25 -3.72 35.66 37.78
N ILE A 26 -2.63 34.97 37.42
CA ILE A 26 -2.69 33.77 36.58
C ILE A 26 -3.12 32.60 37.48
N ILE A 27 -4.40 32.24 37.39
CA ILE A 27 -4.90 30.97 37.91
C ILE A 27 -4.48 29.89 36.92
N VAL A 28 -3.49 29.07 37.27
CA VAL A 28 -3.14 27.86 36.50
C VAL A 28 -4.17 26.78 36.88
N PRO A 29 -5.02 26.29 35.94
CA PRO A 29 -5.95 25.22 36.28
C PRO A 29 -5.16 23.93 36.52
N LYS A 30 -5.44 23.27 37.64
CA LYS A 30 -4.92 21.95 37.96
C LYS A 30 -5.47 20.94 36.94
N ILE A 31 -4.60 20.42 36.08
CA ILE A 31 -4.97 19.35 35.14
C ILE A 31 -5.31 18.11 35.98
N PRO A 32 -6.50 17.50 35.82
CA PRO A 32 -6.82 16.28 36.55
C PRO A 32 -5.93 15.14 36.05
N GLU A 33 -5.25 14.46 36.97
CA GLU A 33 -4.59 13.19 36.69
C GLU A 33 -5.66 12.15 36.35
N ILE A 34 -5.64 11.67 35.11
CA ILE A 34 -6.50 10.57 34.67
C ILE A 34 -5.87 9.27 35.21
N PRO A 35 -6.56 8.49 36.06
CA PRO A 35 -6.00 7.25 36.57
C PRO A 35 -5.87 6.23 35.43
N LEU A 36 -4.70 5.59 35.32
CA LEU A 36 -4.35 4.56 34.31
C LEU A 36 -5.08 3.21 34.51
N THR A 37 -6.18 3.19 35.23
CA THR A 37 -6.93 1.97 35.54
C THR A 37 -8.17 1.87 34.66
N ASN A 38 -7.96 1.52 33.38
CA ASN A 38 -8.88 0.76 32.52
C ASN A 38 -8.38 0.78 31.06
N LEU A 39 -7.21 0.20 30.81
CA LEU A 39 -6.85 -0.29 29.48
C LEU A 39 -7.30 -1.75 29.35
N ASN A 40 -8.61 -1.98 29.47
CA ASN A 40 -9.17 -3.19 28.88
C ASN A 40 -9.10 -2.98 27.37
N ALA A 41 -8.36 -3.86 26.69
CA ALA A 41 -8.19 -3.85 25.25
C ALA A 41 -9.54 -3.72 24.56
N ILE A 42 -9.80 -2.55 23.97
CA ILE A 42 -10.95 -2.35 23.09
C ILE A 42 -10.71 -3.30 21.92
N PRO A 43 -11.57 -4.32 21.69
CA PRO A 43 -11.50 -5.08 20.46
C PRO A 43 -11.79 -4.09 19.33
N ILE A 44 -10.77 -3.78 18.53
CA ILE A 44 -10.93 -2.98 17.32
C ILE A 44 -11.75 -3.83 16.35
N SER A 45 -13.07 -3.75 16.46
CA SER A 45 -13.97 -4.27 15.44
C SER A 45 -13.64 -3.51 14.15
N PRO A 46 -13.38 -4.20 13.02
CA PRO A 46 -13.15 -3.50 11.76
C PRO A 46 -14.34 -2.60 11.47
N SER A 47 -14.07 -1.36 11.06
CA SER A 47 -15.11 -0.41 10.74
C SER A 47 -16.02 -1.01 9.67
N PRO A 48 -17.35 -0.94 9.84
CA PRO A 48 -18.28 -1.46 8.85
C PRO A 48 -18.04 -0.78 7.49
N CYS A 49 -18.36 -1.52 6.43
CA CYS A 49 -18.33 -1.07 5.06
C CYS A 49 -19.27 0.13 4.87
N GLN A 50 -18.70 1.33 5.00
CA GLN A 50 -19.40 2.59 4.81
C GLN A 50 -18.92 3.19 3.50
N LEU A 51 -19.69 2.95 2.45
CA LEU A 51 -19.51 3.60 1.15
C LEU A 51 -19.96 5.05 1.29
N ASP A 52 -19.14 6.00 0.84
CA ASP A 52 -19.59 7.38 0.74
C ASP A 52 -20.59 7.48 -0.44
N GLN A 53 -21.71 8.18 -0.24
CA GLN A 53 -22.87 8.13 -1.13
C GLN A 53 -22.71 8.92 -2.44
N GLN A 54 -21.51 9.43 -2.74
CA GLN A 54 -21.24 10.29 -3.91
C GLN A 54 -20.31 9.62 -4.93
N LEU A 55 -20.48 8.33 -5.21
CA LEU A 55 -19.77 7.70 -6.32
C LEU A 55 -20.32 8.23 -7.65
N LYS A 56 -19.45 8.92 -8.42
CA LYS A 56 -19.74 9.26 -9.81
C LYS A 56 -19.98 7.95 -10.59
N PRO A 57 -20.93 7.93 -11.54
CA PRO A 57 -21.20 6.72 -12.32
C PRO A 57 -19.91 6.24 -13.01
N PRO A 58 -19.74 4.91 -13.17
CA PRO A 58 -18.55 4.34 -13.77
C PRO A 58 -18.33 4.96 -15.15
N ILE A 59 -17.09 5.37 -15.43
CA ILE A 59 -16.72 5.78 -16.79
C ILE A 59 -16.99 4.58 -17.70
N ASN A 60 -17.60 4.83 -18.87
CA ASN A 60 -17.79 3.83 -19.93
C ASN A 60 -16.43 3.47 -20.56
N ILE A 61 -15.56 2.86 -19.75
CA ILE A 61 -14.39 2.11 -20.20
C ILE A 61 -14.97 0.73 -20.50
N GLU A 62 -14.82 0.26 -21.75
CA GLU A 62 -15.14 -1.13 -22.12
C GLU A 62 -14.79 -2.05 -20.95
N GLN A 63 -15.74 -2.85 -20.49
CA GLN A 63 -15.66 -3.63 -19.25
C GLN A 63 -14.35 -4.40 -19.16
N LYS A 64 -13.31 -3.77 -18.60
CA LYS A 64 -11.99 -4.37 -18.48
C LYS A 64 -12.06 -5.28 -17.29
N THR A 65 -12.19 -6.58 -17.55
CA THR A 65 -11.95 -7.58 -16.51
C THR A 65 -10.46 -7.86 -16.44
N PHE A 66 -9.88 -7.77 -15.24
CA PHE A 66 -8.54 -8.32 -15.01
C PHE A 66 -8.69 -9.83 -14.83
N ASN A 67 -8.87 -10.52 -15.95
CA ASN A 67 -9.00 -11.98 -15.97
C ASN A 67 -7.71 -12.62 -15.45
N ILE A 68 -7.90 -13.74 -14.76
CA ILE A 68 -6.82 -14.54 -14.21
C ILE A 68 -6.90 -15.91 -14.87
N PRO A 69 -5.83 -16.39 -15.51
CA PRO A 69 -5.81 -17.74 -16.05
C PRO A 69 -6.13 -18.76 -14.96
N GLN A 70 -6.98 -19.74 -15.28
CA GLN A 70 -7.52 -20.70 -14.31
C GLN A 70 -6.45 -21.39 -13.45
N LYS A 71 -5.26 -21.64 -14.01
CA LYS A 71 -4.14 -22.27 -13.28
C LYS A 71 -3.61 -21.44 -12.10
N PHE A 72 -3.86 -20.14 -12.09
CA PHE A 72 -3.47 -19.22 -11.02
C PHE A 72 -4.61 -18.93 -10.02
N ALA A 73 -5.84 -19.36 -10.33
CA ALA A 73 -6.98 -19.20 -9.43
C ALA A 73 -6.74 -19.92 -8.09
N ALA A 74 -7.03 -19.23 -6.99
CA ALA A 74 -6.80 -19.70 -5.62
C ALA A 74 -5.33 -20.07 -5.29
N LYS A 75 -4.35 -19.63 -6.10
CA LYS A 75 -2.92 -19.86 -5.84
C LYS A 75 -2.29 -18.68 -5.11
N ILE A 76 -1.27 -18.99 -4.30
CA ILE A 76 -0.41 -17.98 -3.67
C ILE A 76 0.84 -17.81 -4.53
N LEU A 77 1.09 -16.59 -4.98
CA LEU A 77 2.13 -16.25 -5.96
C LEU A 77 3.12 -15.27 -5.35
N ARG A 78 4.39 -15.66 -5.25
CA ARG A 78 5.50 -14.77 -4.84
C ARG A 78 6.27 -14.22 -6.03
N ARG A 79 6.44 -15.06 -7.04
CA ARG A 79 7.07 -14.78 -8.33
C ARG A 79 6.32 -15.59 -9.38
N VAL A 80 6.21 -15.09 -10.60
CA VAL A 80 5.57 -15.82 -11.70
C VAL A 80 6.60 -15.97 -12.81
N LYS A 81 7.07 -17.21 -13.05
CA LYS A 81 8.10 -17.45 -14.06
C LYS A 81 7.49 -17.27 -15.48
N PRO A 82 7.97 -16.32 -16.28
CA PRO A 82 7.46 -16.12 -17.63
C PRO A 82 7.96 -17.21 -18.59
N LYS A 83 7.21 -17.46 -19.67
CA LYS A 83 7.66 -18.34 -20.76
C LYS A 83 8.99 -17.84 -21.35
N ASN A 84 9.85 -18.77 -21.78
CA ASN A 84 11.17 -18.50 -22.37
C ASN A 84 12.08 -17.60 -21.51
N ASN A 85 11.84 -17.54 -20.19
CA ASN A 85 12.62 -16.73 -19.26
C ASN A 85 12.68 -15.24 -19.66
N GLN A 86 11.63 -14.72 -20.29
CA GLN A 86 11.54 -13.31 -20.70
C GLN A 86 11.83 -12.40 -19.51
N LYS A 87 12.68 -11.39 -19.69
CA LYS A 87 12.99 -10.38 -18.66
C LYS A 87 11.80 -9.42 -18.49
N VAL A 88 10.77 -9.88 -17.80
CA VAL A 88 9.61 -9.06 -17.38
C VAL A 88 9.60 -8.89 -15.87
N ILE A 89 9.12 -7.74 -15.41
CA ILE A 89 9.00 -7.40 -13.98
C ILE A 89 7.68 -6.66 -13.75
N SER A 90 7.06 -6.89 -12.59
CA SER A 90 5.88 -6.14 -12.15
C SER A 90 6.23 -5.28 -10.95
N LEU A 91 6.11 -3.96 -11.10
CA LEU A 91 6.04 -3.04 -9.96
C LEU A 91 4.62 -3.10 -9.37
N THR A 92 4.54 -3.23 -8.06
CA THR A 92 3.27 -3.27 -7.35
C THR A 92 3.26 -2.31 -6.18
N PHE A 93 2.17 -1.57 -6.01
CA PHE A 93 2.02 -0.53 -4.99
C PHE A 93 0.87 -0.85 -4.06
N ASP A 94 1.11 -0.85 -2.75
CA ASP A 94 0.11 -1.12 -1.73
C ASP A 94 -0.37 0.17 -1.03
N ASP A 95 -1.58 0.09 -0.47
CA ASP A 95 -2.21 1.01 0.50
C ASP A 95 -2.90 2.28 -0.04
N GLY A 96 -2.68 2.61 -1.31
CA GLY A 96 -3.35 3.74 -1.96
C GLY A 96 -4.86 3.55 -2.20
N PRO A 97 -5.48 4.46 -2.98
CA PRO A 97 -4.88 5.65 -3.59
C PRO A 97 -4.77 6.82 -2.61
N TRP A 98 -3.69 7.60 -2.73
CA TRP A 98 -3.40 8.82 -1.96
C TRP A 98 -3.11 10.00 -2.91
N PRO A 99 -3.79 11.16 -2.79
CA PRO A 99 -3.78 12.21 -3.83
C PRO A 99 -2.43 12.77 -4.24
N LYS A 100 -1.46 12.87 -3.33
CA LYS A 100 -0.14 13.42 -3.66
C LYS A 100 0.79 12.35 -4.22
N THR A 101 0.90 11.24 -3.52
CA THR A 101 1.90 10.19 -3.78
C THR A 101 1.48 9.31 -4.95
N THR A 102 0.22 8.86 -5.01
CA THR A 102 -0.26 8.05 -6.14
C THR A 102 -0.19 8.84 -7.45
N ILE A 103 -0.56 10.12 -7.47
CA ILE A 103 -0.47 10.95 -8.68
C ILE A 103 0.98 11.15 -9.14
N ALA A 104 1.90 11.46 -8.22
CA ALA A 104 3.32 11.58 -8.57
C ALA A 104 3.91 10.27 -9.13
N ILE A 105 3.50 9.13 -8.57
CA ILE A 105 3.87 7.81 -9.11
C ILE A 105 3.31 7.65 -10.53
N LEU A 106 2.03 7.94 -10.78
CA LEU A 106 1.43 7.83 -12.10
C LEU A 106 2.12 8.69 -13.15
N ASP A 107 2.51 9.91 -12.79
CA ASP A 107 3.29 10.79 -13.68
C ASP A 107 4.63 10.15 -14.06
N ILE A 108 5.36 9.58 -13.10
CA ILE A 108 6.62 8.88 -13.37
C ILE A 108 6.41 7.66 -14.26
N LEU A 109 5.38 6.86 -14.00
CA LEU A 109 5.05 5.67 -14.81
C LEU A 109 4.69 6.08 -16.25
N LYS A 110 3.92 7.17 -16.42
CA LYS A 110 3.55 7.74 -17.72
C LYS A 110 4.76 8.25 -18.49
N LEU A 111 5.63 9.05 -17.85
CA LEU A 111 6.86 9.56 -18.45
C LEU A 111 7.77 8.43 -18.94
N ASN A 112 7.74 7.30 -18.26
CA ASN A 112 8.52 6.12 -18.62
C ASN A 112 7.81 5.15 -19.58
N ASN A 113 6.56 5.44 -19.95
CA ASN A 113 5.69 4.55 -20.72
C ASN A 113 5.63 3.12 -20.15
N ILE A 114 5.47 2.98 -18.84
CA ILE A 114 5.33 1.68 -18.18
C ILE A 114 3.98 1.56 -17.48
N LYS A 115 3.58 0.32 -17.17
CA LYS A 115 2.36 -0.01 -16.42
C LYS A 115 2.75 -0.74 -15.13
N ALA A 116 1.83 -0.72 -14.16
CA ALA A 116 2.04 -1.25 -12.82
C ALA A 116 0.72 -1.80 -12.26
N THR A 117 0.77 -2.46 -11.11
CA THR A 117 -0.42 -2.96 -10.42
C THR A 117 -0.55 -2.32 -9.04
N PHE A 118 -1.73 -1.82 -8.70
CA PHE A 118 -2.02 -1.15 -7.44
C PHE A 118 -2.94 -2.02 -6.60
N PHE A 119 -2.53 -2.39 -5.38
CA PHE A 119 -3.34 -3.11 -4.40
C PHE A 119 -3.85 -2.11 -3.38
N TRP A 120 -5.13 -1.76 -3.47
CA TRP A 120 -5.67 -0.65 -2.71
C TRP A 120 -6.64 -1.04 -1.62
N LEU A 121 -6.64 -0.21 -0.57
CA LEU A 121 -7.57 -0.30 0.54
C LEU A 121 -8.91 0.28 0.11
N GLY A 122 -10.00 -0.37 0.50
CA GLY A 122 -11.34 0.17 0.29
C GLY A 122 -11.52 1.54 0.94
N THR A 123 -11.00 1.72 2.15
CA THR A 123 -11.05 3.01 2.87
C THR A 123 -10.30 4.15 2.17
N SER A 124 -9.12 3.87 1.59
CA SER A 124 -8.36 4.85 0.80
C SER A 124 -9.09 5.18 -0.51
N LEU A 125 -9.62 4.16 -1.18
CA LEU A 125 -10.33 4.30 -2.45
C LEU A 125 -11.64 5.10 -2.28
N ASN A 126 -12.36 4.86 -1.19
CA ASN A 126 -13.61 5.55 -0.90
C ASN A 126 -13.42 7.07 -0.76
N LYS A 127 -12.24 7.49 -0.30
CA LYS A 127 -11.88 8.91 -0.14
C LYS A 127 -11.40 9.57 -1.44
N ASN A 128 -10.84 8.80 -2.37
CA ASN A 128 -10.22 9.32 -3.59
C ASN A 128 -10.61 8.49 -4.83
N PRO A 129 -11.92 8.34 -5.12
CA PRO A 129 -12.41 7.46 -6.17
C PRO A 129 -11.96 7.88 -7.58
N GLU A 130 -11.77 9.18 -7.81
CA GLU A 130 -11.32 9.73 -9.10
C GLU A 130 -9.94 9.20 -9.53
N ILE A 131 -9.04 8.98 -8.57
CA ILE A 131 -7.69 8.47 -8.86
C ILE A 131 -7.77 7.06 -9.45
N ALA A 132 -8.74 6.24 -9.02
CA ALA A 132 -8.93 4.90 -9.56
C ALA A 132 -9.31 4.89 -11.04
N GLN A 133 -10.14 5.85 -11.44
CA GLN A 133 -10.54 6.02 -12.82
C GLN A 133 -9.33 6.40 -13.69
N GLU A 134 -8.47 7.30 -13.20
CA GLU A 134 -7.23 7.67 -13.88
C GLU A 134 -6.27 6.49 -14.03
N VAL A 135 -6.09 5.70 -12.97
CA VAL A 135 -5.25 4.49 -12.97
C VAL A 135 -5.70 3.48 -14.03
N VAL A 136 -6.99 3.17 -14.08
CA VAL A 136 -7.54 2.22 -15.07
C VAL A 136 -7.47 2.80 -16.49
N LYS A 137 -7.79 4.08 -16.67
CA LYS A 137 -7.71 4.77 -17.97
C LYS A 137 -6.27 4.79 -18.51
N ALA A 138 -5.28 4.95 -17.64
CA ALA A 138 -3.87 4.90 -18.01
C ALA A 138 -3.34 3.47 -18.26
N GLY A 139 -4.16 2.44 -18.08
CA GLY A 139 -3.84 1.04 -18.39
C GLY A 139 -3.13 0.29 -17.26
N HIS A 140 -3.12 0.81 -16.05
CA HIS A 140 -2.63 0.09 -14.88
C HIS A 140 -3.68 -0.90 -14.37
N ALA A 141 -3.22 -1.90 -13.61
CA ALA A 141 -4.12 -2.86 -12.97
C ALA A 141 -4.43 -2.44 -11.53
N ILE A 142 -5.65 -2.75 -11.07
CA ILE A 142 -6.06 -2.59 -9.67
C ILE A 142 -6.39 -3.97 -9.09
N GLY A 143 -5.85 -4.24 -7.91
CA GLY A 143 -6.13 -5.39 -7.07
C GLY A 143 -6.69 -4.98 -5.73
N ASN A 144 -7.26 -5.95 -5.03
CA ASN A 144 -7.89 -5.78 -3.73
C ASN A 144 -6.85 -5.94 -2.61
N HIS A 145 -6.77 -4.96 -1.70
CA HIS A 145 -5.91 -4.99 -0.53
C HIS A 145 -6.68 -4.94 0.79
N THR A 146 -7.89 -5.50 0.84
CA THR A 146 -8.84 -5.40 1.96
C THR A 146 -9.49 -4.02 2.09
N TRP A 147 -10.39 -3.85 3.06
CA TRP A 147 -11.06 -2.58 3.34
C TRP A 147 -10.24 -1.72 4.29
N SER A 148 -9.80 -2.32 5.41
CA SER A 148 -9.22 -1.62 6.55
C SER A 148 -7.81 -2.07 6.95
N HIS A 149 -7.17 -2.92 6.14
CA HIS A 149 -5.82 -3.46 6.38
C HIS A 149 -5.68 -4.29 7.69
N PRO A 150 -6.55 -5.27 7.99
CA PRO A 150 -6.43 -6.08 9.21
C PRO A 150 -5.24 -7.05 9.13
N THR A 151 -4.35 -6.99 10.13
CA THR A 151 -3.17 -7.89 10.23
C THR A 151 -3.32 -8.98 11.29
N GLN A 152 -4.27 -8.83 12.21
CA GLN A 152 -4.60 -9.82 13.24
C GLN A 152 -5.60 -10.86 12.72
N PRO A 153 -5.70 -12.05 13.35
CA PRO A 153 -6.73 -13.03 13.01
C PRO A 153 -8.13 -12.44 13.06
N ILE A 154 -8.92 -12.72 12.03
CA ILE A 154 -10.31 -12.30 11.90
C ILE A 154 -11.20 -13.50 11.58
N ASN A 155 -12.48 -13.40 11.94
CA ASN A 155 -13.46 -14.45 11.64
C ASN A 155 -13.85 -14.45 10.14
N PRO A 156 -14.48 -15.52 9.64
CA PRO A 156 -14.86 -15.62 8.23
C PRO A 156 -15.82 -14.53 7.72
N VAL A 157 -16.72 -14.02 8.58
CA VAL A 157 -17.67 -12.96 8.22
C VAL A 157 -16.92 -11.65 7.97
N THR A 158 -15.98 -11.31 8.85
CA THR A 158 -15.12 -10.15 8.70
C THR A 158 -14.22 -10.29 7.47
N ALA A 159 -13.60 -11.45 7.23
CA ALA A 159 -12.77 -11.66 6.06
C ALA A 159 -13.55 -11.49 4.75
N LYS A 160 -14.81 -11.96 4.72
CA LYS A 160 -15.74 -11.72 3.63
C LYS A 160 -15.98 -10.24 3.41
N GLN A 161 -16.35 -9.50 4.46
CA GLN A 161 -16.65 -8.07 4.38
C GLN A 161 -15.44 -7.26 3.86
N GLU A 162 -14.26 -7.52 4.40
CA GLU A 162 -13.00 -6.84 4.01
C GLU A 162 -12.70 -6.98 2.51
N ILE A 163 -13.00 -8.14 1.93
CA ILE A 163 -12.70 -8.43 0.52
C ILE A 163 -13.85 -7.98 -0.38
N GLU A 164 -15.09 -8.34 -0.07
CA GLU A 164 -16.25 -8.05 -0.94
C GLU A 164 -16.54 -6.55 -1.03
N CYS A 165 -16.41 -5.79 0.06
CA CYS A 165 -16.66 -4.35 0.02
C CYS A 165 -15.64 -3.59 -0.83
N THR A 166 -14.36 -3.93 -0.68
CA THR A 166 -13.33 -3.34 -1.54
C THR A 166 -13.53 -3.76 -3.00
N ALA A 167 -13.89 -5.01 -3.27
CA ALA A 167 -14.16 -5.47 -4.64
C ALA A 167 -15.35 -4.71 -5.27
N GLN A 168 -16.44 -4.53 -4.52
CA GLN A 168 -17.61 -3.79 -4.98
C GLN A 168 -17.28 -2.32 -5.23
N LEU A 169 -16.50 -1.69 -4.36
CA LEU A 169 -16.10 -0.29 -4.52
C LEU A 169 -15.19 -0.10 -5.74
N ILE A 170 -14.22 -0.99 -5.98
CA ILE A 170 -13.40 -0.99 -7.20
C ILE A 170 -14.30 -1.06 -8.43
N TYR A 171 -15.25 -2.00 -8.45
CA TYR A 171 -16.16 -2.18 -9.59
C TYR A 171 -17.06 -0.96 -9.81
N ASN A 172 -17.71 -0.45 -8.77
CA ASN A 172 -18.58 0.72 -8.87
C ASN A 172 -17.84 1.97 -9.35
N THR A 173 -16.59 2.14 -8.91
CA THR A 173 -15.80 3.33 -9.25
C THR A 173 -15.23 3.27 -10.67
N THR A 174 -14.81 2.08 -11.11
CA THR A 174 -13.97 1.93 -12.31
C THR A 174 -14.59 1.09 -13.43
N GLY A 175 -15.67 0.37 -13.15
CA GLY A 175 -16.22 -0.67 -14.03
C GLY A 175 -15.38 -1.96 -14.09
N VAL A 176 -14.24 -2.02 -13.40
CA VAL A 176 -13.32 -3.15 -13.46
C VAL A 176 -13.65 -4.20 -12.41
N LYS A 177 -13.82 -5.45 -12.86
CA LYS A 177 -13.83 -6.62 -11.98
C LYS A 177 -12.42 -7.20 -11.87
N THR A 178 -11.91 -7.29 -10.63
CA THR A 178 -10.58 -7.82 -10.34
C THR A 178 -10.63 -9.07 -9.48
N PHE A 179 -9.77 -10.04 -9.78
CA PHE A 179 -9.52 -11.23 -8.97
C PHE A 179 -8.09 -11.25 -8.41
N LEU A 180 -7.38 -10.12 -8.49
CA LEU A 180 -6.06 -9.95 -7.90
C LEU A 180 -6.25 -9.58 -6.42
N PHE A 181 -5.69 -10.37 -5.51
CA PHE A 181 -5.76 -10.08 -4.08
C PHE A 181 -4.37 -10.08 -3.46
N ARG A 182 -4.11 -9.13 -2.56
CA ARG A 182 -2.94 -9.15 -1.69
C ARG A 182 -3.42 -8.98 -0.24
N PRO A 183 -3.13 -9.91 0.68
CA PRO A 183 -3.51 -9.74 2.07
C PRO A 183 -2.63 -8.68 2.74
N ALA A 184 -3.23 -7.87 3.60
CA ALA A 184 -2.56 -6.88 4.45
C ALA A 184 -1.32 -7.47 5.15
N GLY A 185 -0.18 -6.76 5.05
CA GLY A 185 1.11 -7.21 5.57
C GLY A 185 1.59 -8.58 5.04
N GLY A 186 1.02 -9.10 3.95
CA GLY A 186 1.32 -10.42 3.41
C GLY A 186 0.92 -11.59 4.31
N ARG A 187 -0.04 -11.39 5.23
CA ARG A 187 -0.52 -12.40 6.20
C ARG A 187 -1.37 -13.47 5.50
N LEU A 188 -0.98 -14.75 5.66
CA LEU A 188 -1.68 -15.87 5.00
C LEU A 188 -2.57 -16.67 5.96
N ASN A 189 -2.45 -16.43 7.26
CA ASN A 189 -3.04 -17.22 8.34
C ASN A 189 -3.99 -16.39 9.24
N ASN A 190 -4.43 -15.22 8.78
CA ASN A 190 -5.36 -14.37 9.53
C ASN A 190 -6.83 -14.52 9.08
N GLY A 191 -7.13 -15.42 8.14
CA GLY A 191 -8.47 -15.65 7.60
C GLY A 191 -8.68 -15.08 6.19
N LEU A 192 -8.02 -13.97 5.84
CA LEU A 192 -8.16 -13.31 4.54
C LEU A 192 -7.82 -14.22 3.35
N ALA A 193 -6.63 -14.84 3.39
CA ALA A 193 -6.18 -15.71 2.31
C ALA A 193 -7.05 -16.98 2.18
N ALA A 194 -7.63 -17.46 3.28
CA ALA A 194 -8.55 -18.59 3.24
C ALA A 194 -9.83 -18.22 2.50
N TYR A 195 -10.44 -17.07 2.83
CA TYR A 195 -11.62 -16.57 2.15
C TYR A 195 -11.32 -16.23 0.67
N ALA A 196 -10.21 -15.55 0.37
CA ALA A 196 -9.83 -15.21 -1.01
C ALA A 196 -9.69 -16.46 -1.91
N LYS A 197 -9.21 -17.60 -1.37
CA LYS A 197 -9.17 -18.88 -2.11
C LYS A 197 -10.54 -19.42 -2.46
N THR A 198 -11.54 -19.30 -1.57
CA THR A 198 -12.91 -19.77 -1.86
C THR A 198 -13.51 -18.98 -3.02
N GLN A 199 -13.18 -17.69 -3.10
CA GLN A 199 -13.58 -16.77 -4.17
C GLN A 199 -12.65 -16.80 -5.40
N LYS A 200 -11.72 -17.76 -5.48
CA LYS A 200 -10.82 -18.00 -6.62
C LYS A 200 -9.87 -16.85 -6.99
N TYR A 201 -9.60 -15.92 -6.07
CA TYR A 201 -8.58 -14.89 -6.30
C TYR A 201 -7.19 -15.50 -6.52
N ALA A 202 -6.35 -14.87 -7.33
CA ALA A 202 -4.91 -15.09 -7.25
C ALA A 202 -4.35 -14.22 -6.11
N ILE A 203 -3.64 -14.87 -5.19
CA ILE A 203 -3.18 -14.25 -3.95
C ILE A 203 -1.71 -13.90 -4.11
N PHE A 204 -1.41 -12.62 -4.26
CA PHE A 204 -0.06 -12.13 -4.47
C PHE A 204 0.64 -11.83 -3.16
N LYS A 205 1.88 -12.30 -3.06
CA LYS A 205 2.92 -11.70 -2.23
C LYS A 205 3.87 -10.95 -3.16
N TRP A 206 5.15 -10.96 -2.84
CA TRP A 206 6.22 -10.39 -3.62
C TRP A 206 7.43 -11.33 -3.55
N SER A 207 8.31 -11.18 -4.53
CA SER A 207 9.62 -11.83 -4.55
C SER A 207 10.72 -10.89 -4.09
N ILE A 208 10.46 -9.58 -4.11
CA ILE A 208 11.41 -8.53 -3.76
C ILE A 208 10.69 -7.55 -2.84
N ASN A 209 11.23 -7.36 -1.63
CA ASN A 209 10.79 -6.32 -0.71
C ASN A 209 11.70 -5.11 -0.88
N SER A 210 11.19 -4.01 -1.41
CA SER A 210 12.00 -2.79 -1.61
C SER A 210 12.42 -2.14 -0.28
N SER A 211 11.68 -2.44 0.80
CA SER A 211 11.81 -1.79 2.11
C SER A 211 11.58 -0.27 2.07
N ASP A 212 10.80 0.22 1.11
CA ASP A 212 10.51 1.64 0.93
C ASP A 212 9.78 2.29 2.10
N TYR A 213 9.00 1.51 2.86
CA TYR A 213 8.34 1.94 4.11
C TYR A 213 9.32 2.36 5.23
N SER A 214 10.62 2.09 5.10
CA SER A 214 11.63 2.44 6.13
C SER A 214 12.06 3.91 6.13
N LEU A 215 11.59 4.74 5.20
CA LEU A 215 12.03 6.14 5.00
C LEU A 215 13.55 6.29 4.84
N SER A 216 14.20 5.26 4.31
CA SER A 216 15.64 5.24 4.02
C SER A 216 15.97 6.13 2.80
N ASN A 217 17.25 6.18 2.40
CA ASN A 217 17.67 6.88 1.18
C ASN A 217 17.05 6.21 -0.08
N PRO A 218 16.55 6.96 -1.08
CA PRO A 218 16.02 6.38 -2.33
C PRO A 218 16.94 5.34 -3.00
N LYS A 219 18.26 5.56 -2.94
CA LYS A 219 19.24 4.62 -3.48
C LYS A 219 19.16 3.24 -2.81
N PHE A 220 18.84 3.16 -1.52
CA PHE A 220 18.70 1.87 -0.82
C PHE A 220 17.53 1.05 -1.38
N ILE A 221 16.42 1.71 -1.72
CA ILE A 221 15.26 1.08 -2.37
C ILE A 221 15.69 0.51 -3.72
N VAL A 222 16.41 1.29 -4.52
CA VAL A 222 16.93 0.86 -5.84
C VAL A 222 17.86 -0.35 -5.68
N ASP A 223 18.84 -0.26 -4.79
CA ASP A 223 19.83 -1.31 -4.58
C ASP A 223 19.20 -2.63 -4.10
N ASN A 224 18.21 -2.57 -3.21
CA ASN A 224 17.44 -3.76 -2.78
C ASN A 224 16.74 -4.44 -3.97
N VAL A 225 16.14 -3.65 -4.86
CA VAL A 225 15.44 -4.19 -6.03
C VAL A 225 16.44 -4.82 -7.01
N LEU A 226 17.50 -4.09 -7.37
CA LEU A 226 18.48 -4.56 -8.35
C LEU A 226 19.26 -5.80 -7.87
N LYS A 227 19.50 -5.92 -6.56
CA LYS A 227 20.19 -7.08 -5.98
C LYS A 227 19.41 -8.39 -6.13
N GLU A 228 18.08 -8.33 -6.11
CA GLU A 228 17.22 -9.52 -6.08
C GLU A 228 16.51 -9.80 -7.41
N VAL A 229 16.63 -8.91 -8.40
CA VAL A 229 15.84 -8.97 -9.63
C VAL A 229 16.10 -10.23 -10.44
N LYS A 230 15.00 -10.90 -10.83
CA LYS A 230 14.96 -12.07 -11.71
C LYS A 230 13.75 -11.96 -12.64
N PRO A 231 13.79 -12.60 -13.83
CA PRO A 231 12.61 -12.71 -14.69
C PRO A 231 11.35 -13.14 -13.92
N GLY A 232 10.28 -12.35 -14.08
CA GLY A 232 9.00 -12.58 -13.41
C GLY A 232 8.91 -12.05 -11.98
N ALA A 233 9.86 -11.23 -11.54
CA ALA A 233 9.85 -10.63 -10.22
C ALA A 233 8.62 -9.74 -9.99
N ILE A 234 8.13 -9.77 -8.76
CA ILE A 234 7.05 -8.93 -8.25
C ILE A 234 7.65 -8.09 -7.14
N VAL A 235 7.72 -6.78 -7.35
CA VAL A 235 8.33 -5.81 -6.43
C VAL A 235 7.25 -5.20 -5.56
N LEU A 236 7.40 -5.31 -4.23
CA LEU A 236 6.57 -4.59 -3.27
C LEU A 236 7.08 -3.16 -3.07
N LEU A 237 6.19 -2.19 -3.30
CA LEU A 237 6.31 -0.76 -3.03
C LEU A 237 4.98 -0.30 -2.40
N HIS A 238 4.93 0.94 -1.91
CA HIS A 238 3.73 1.51 -1.31
C HIS A 238 3.43 2.89 -1.90
N ASP A 239 2.15 3.16 -2.17
CA ASP A 239 1.67 4.47 -2.59
C ASP A 239 0.78 5.17 -1.55
N GLY A 240 0.35 4.45 -0.51
CA GLY A 240 -0.40 4.99 0.63
C GLY A 240 0.14 4.62 2.01
N MET A 241 -0.61 4.96 3.05
CA MET A 241 -0.33 4.70 4.49
C MET A 241 0.95 5.38 5.03
N GLY A 242 1.18 6.64 4.68
CA GLY A 242 2.23 7.49 5.24
C GLY A 242 2.98 8.29 4.18
N ASP A 243 4.11 8.88 4.59
CA ASP A 243 5.01 9.55 3.64
C ASP A 243 5.63 8.52 2.67
N ARG A 244 5.54 8.79 1.37
CA ARG A 244 6.11 7.98 0.28
C ARG A 244 7.05 8.79 -0.61
N THR A 245 7.57 9.92 -0.12
CA THR A 245 8.51 10.78 -0.84
C THR A 245 9.73 10.00 -1.31
N THR A 246 10.30 9.15 -0.45
CA THR A 246 11.43 8.29 -0.81
C THR A 246 11.07 7.30 -1.93
N THR A 247 9.89 6.68 -1.88
CA THR A 247 9.41 5.77 -2.94
C THR A 247 9.33 6.51 -4.27
N VAL A 248 8.71 7.71 -4.28
CA VAL A 248 8.60 8.56 -5.47
C VAL A 248 9.98 8.92 -6.03
N GLN A 249 10.92 9.30 -5.18
CA GLN A 249 12.29 9.65 -5.59
C GLN A 249 13.09 8.47 -6.14
N ALA A 250 12.84 7.24 -5.67
CA ALA A 250 13.57 6.05 -6.11
C ALA A 250 13.11 5.53 -7.48
N LEU A 251 11.86 5.80 -7.88
CA LEU A 251 11.27 5.22 -9.07
C LEU A 251 12.01 5.54 -10.38
N PRO A 252 12.41 6.80 -10.68
CA PRO A 252 13.08 7.11 -11.94
C PRO A 252 14.36 6.30 -12.16
N ASP A 253 15.22 6.25 -11.14
CA ASP A 253 16.48 5.50 -11.18
C ASP A 253 16.23 3.99 -11.24
N MET A 254 15.31 3.47 -10.42
CA MET A 254 14.94 2.05 -10.46
C MET A 254 14.47 1.63 -11.86
N ILE A 255 13.59 2.42 -12.48
CA ILE A 255 13.05 2.13 -13.81
C ILE A 255 14.16 2.16 -14.86
N LYS A 256 15.03 3.19 -14.81
CA LYS A 256 16.17 3.35 -15.72
C LYS A 256 17.10 2.14 -15.66
N GLU A 257 17.54 1.75 -14.47
CA GLU A 257 18.49 0.65 -14.25
C GLU A 257 17.89 -0.70 -14.71
N LEU A 258 16.62 -0.96 -14.37
CA LEU A 258 15.94 -2.18 -14.82
C LEU A 258 15.78 -2.24 -16.35
N LYS A 259 15.45 -1.10 -17.01
CA LYS A 259 15.41 -1.02 -18.48
C LYS A 259 16.79 -1.29 -19.09
N GLN A 260 17.85 -0.74 -18.53
CA GLN A 260 19.22 -0.97 -18.98
C GLN A 260 19.63 -2.45 -18.86
N GLN A 261 19.13 -3.15 -17.85
CA GLN A 261 19.30 -4.61 -17.71
C GLN A 261 18.40 -5.44 -18.65
N GLY A 262 17.56 -4.79 -19.46
CA GLY A 262 16.68 -5.40 -20.46
C GLY A 262 15.32 -5.84 -19.90
N TYR A 263 14.90 -5.35 -18.73
CA TYR A 263 13.58 -5.66 -18.20
C TYR A 263 12.48 -4.83 -18.84
N ARG A 264 11.39 -5.49 -19.21
CA ARG A 264 10.11 -4.86 -19.56
C ARG A 264 9.17 -4.87 -18.36
N PHE A 265 8.44 -3.78 -18.19
CA PHE A 265 7.47 -3.63 -17.12
C PHE A 265 6.10 -4.10 -17.58
N VAL A 266 5.47 -4.94 -16.78
CA VAL A 266 4.14 -5.50 -17.04
C VAL A 266 3.29 -5.42 -15.78
N THR A 267 1.99 -5.30 -15.96
CA THR A 267 1.01 -5.51 -14.89
C THR A 267 0.98 -6.98 -14.48
N LEU A 268 0.39 -7.29 -13.32
CA LEU A 268 0.24 -8.67 -12.88
C LEU A 268 -0.64 -9.51 -13.83
N PRO A 269 -1.78 -9.02 -14.36
CA PRO A 269 -2.54 -9.75 -15.39
C PRO A 269 -1.68 -10.10 -16.61
N GLU A 270 -0.93 -9.15 -17.16
CA GLU A 270 -0.03 -9.41 -18.30
C GLU A 270 1.07 -10.43 -17.94
N LEU A 271 1.63 -10.35 -16.73
CA LEU A 271 2.62 -11.31 -16.25
C LEU A 271 2.04 -12.73 -16.17
N LEU A 272 0.78 -12.86 -15.70
CA LEU A 272 0.09 -14.14 -15.66
C LEU A 272 -0.15 -14.70 -17.07
N GLU A 273 -0.57 -13.86 -18.03
CA GLU A 273 -0.77 -14.27 -19.42
C GLU A 273 0.54 -14.69 -20.11
N ILE A 274 1.64 -13.96 -19.90
CA ILE A 274 2.97 -14.32 -20.44
C ILE A 274 3.44 -15.67 -19.89
N ALA A 275 3.05 -16.00 -18.66
CA ALA A 275 3.36 -17.28 -18.04
C ALA A 275 2.32 -18.36 -18.34
N ASN A 276 1.16 -18.02 -18.94
CA ASN A 276 0.05 -18.93 -19.20
C ASN A 276 0.40 -19.93 -20.28
#